data_AF-T0GL45-F1
#
_entry.id   AF-T0GL45-F1
#
_cell.length_a   1.000
_cell.length_b   1.000
_cell.length_c   1.000
_cell.angle_alpha   90.00
_cell.angle_beta   90.00
_cell.angle_gamma   90.00
#
_symmetry.space_group_name_H-M   'P 1'
#
loop_
_entity.id
_entity.type
_entity.pdbx_description
1 polymer ?
#
loop_
_entity_poly.entity_id
_entity_poly.type
_entity_poly.pdbx_seq_one_letter_code
_entity_poly.pdbx_strand_id
1 'polypeptide(L)' 'MEHFSMVSQRAAGSKARVDQCYACHATDSFNNIRKRGWYDHH' A
#
# COMPACT_ATOMS: atom_id res chain seq x y z
N MET A 1 10.21 5.79 -3.40
CA MET A 1 9.12 5.83 -4.42
C MET A 1 8.95 4.47 -5.08
N GLU A 2 10.02 3.84 -5.59
CA GLU A 2 10.00 2.50 -6.19
C GLU A 2 9.36 1.41 -5.32
N HIS A 3 9.71 1.36 -4.02
CA HIS A 3 9.13 0.35 -3.13
C HIS A 3 7.60 0.46 -3.02
N PHE A 4 7.07 1.68 -2.98
CA PHE A 4 5.62 1.93 -2.90
C PHE A 4 4.87 1.51 -4.17
N SER A 5 5.46 1.77 -5.35
CA SER A 5 4.87 1.32 -6.62
C SER A 5 4.97 -0.19 -6.82
N MET A 6 6.07 -0.81 -6.41
CA MET A 6 6.27 -2.27 -6.56
C MET A 6 5.44 -3.08 -5.58
N VAL A 7 5.31 -2.61 -4.33
CA VAL A 7 4.62 -3.33 -3.26
C VAL A 7 3.23 -2.76 -3.03
N SER A 8 3.10 -1.56 -2.45
CA SER A 8 1.79 -1.02 -2.02
C SER A 8 0.79 -0.85 -3.16
N GLN A 9 1.18 -0.29 -4.31
CA GLN A 9 0.26 -0.11 -5.44
C GLN A 9 -0.17 -1.45 -6.04
N ARG A 10 0.77 -2.40 -6.17
CA ARG A 10 0.51 -3.75 -6.68
C ARG A 10 -0.35 -4.57 -5.71
N ALA A 11 -0.05 -4.46 -4.42
CA ALA A 11 -0.80 -5.09 -3.34
C ALA A 11 -2.17 -4.40 -3.08
N ALA A 12 -2.35 -3.14 -3.40
CA ALA A 12 -3.67 -2.51 -3.35
C ALA A 12 -4.47 -2.69 -4.65
N GLY A 13 -3.80 -2.99 -5.77
CA GLY A 13 -4.40 -2.95 -7.10
C GLY A 13 -4.79 -1.52 -7.54
N SER A 14 -4.17 -0.50 -6.96
CA SER A 14 -4.50 0.92 -7.16
C SER A 14 -3.29 1.70 -7.63
N LYS A 15 -3.49 2.63 -8.57
CA LYS A 15 -2.48 3.64 -8.93
C LYS A 15 -2.59 4.82 -7.96
N ALA A 16 -1.71 4.87 -6.98
CA ALA A 16 -1.63 5.95 -5.99
C ALA A 16 -0.24 6.58 -6.01
N ARG A 17 -0.12 7.84 -5.60
CA ARG A 17 1.18 8.45 -5.28
C ARG A 17 1.52 8.23 -3.81
N VAL A 18 2.78 8.44 -3.42
CA VAL A 18 3.24 8.22 -2.04
C VAL A 18 2.54 9.15 -1.03
N ASP A 19 2.18 10.36 -1.46
CA ASP A 19 1.37 11.33 -0.70
C ASP A 19 -0.09 10.90 -0.55
N GLN A 20 -0.51 9.86 -1.28
CA GLN A 20 -1.86 9.30 -1.27
C GLN A 20 -1.87 7.91 -0.64
N CYS A 21 -1.06 7.69 0.41
CA CYS A 21 -0.91 6.39 1.08
C CYS A 21 -2.26 5.75 1.47
N TYR A 22 -3.26 6.52 1.89
CA TYR A 22 -4.61 6.04 2.23
C TYR A 22 -5.43 5.49 1.04
N ALA A 23 -4.97 5.69 -0.20
CA ALA A 23 -5.56 5.02 -1.36
C ALA A 23 -5.19 3.52 -1.39
N CYS A 24 -4.02 3.17 -0.83
CA CYS A 24 -3.50 1.80 -0.74
C CYS A 24 -3.65 1.21 0.66
N HIS A 25 -3.60 2.02 1.71
CA HIS A 25 -3.56 1.59 3.11
C HIS A 25 -4.82 1.96 3.89
N ALA A 26 -5.25 1.10 4.80
CA ALA A 26 -6.42 1.36 5.66
C ALA A 26 -6.06 2.20 6.91
N THR A 27 -4.80 2.20 7.30
CA THR A 27 -4.23 3.08 8.34
C THR A 27 -2.97 3.74 7.80
N ASP A 28 -2.24 4.47 8.64
CA ASP A 28 -0.92 5.03 8.34
C ASP A 28 0.21 3.97 8.28
N SER A 29 -0.10 2.72 8.62
CA SER A 29 0.86 1.61 8.61
C SER A 29 1.00 1.01 7.21
N PHE A 30 2.24 0.93 6.71
CA PHE A 30 2.56 0.38 5.39
C PHE A 30 2.13 -1.08 5.21
N ASN A 31 2.03 -1.84 6.31
CA ASN A 31 1.63 -3.24 6.23
C ASN A 31 0.12 -3.39 6.09
N ASN A 32 -0.67 -2.37 6.43
CA ASN A 32 -2.12 -2.46 6.40
C ASN A 32 -2.66 -2.09 5.02
N ILE A 33 -2.71 -3.05 4.11
CA ILE A 33 -3.20 -2.84 2.74
C ILE A 33 -4.73 -2.91 2.70
N ARG A 34 -5.34 -1.87 2.13
CA ARG A 34 -6.79 -1.78 1.97
C ARG A 34 -7.30 -2.98 1.16
N LYS A 35 -8.36 -3.63 1.67
CA LYS A 35 -8.97 -4.86 1.12
C LYS A 35 -8.12 -6.13 1.21
N ARG A 36 -6.85 -6.07 1.64
CA ARG A 36 -6.02 -7.27 1.90
C ARG A 36 -5.71 -7.48 3.39
N GLY A 37 -5.84 -6.44 4.21
CA GLY A 37 -5.51 -6.49 5.63
C GLY A 37 -4.01 -6.39 5.86
N TRP A 38 -3.52 -7.03 6.91
CA TRP A 38 -2.10 -7.01 7.25
C TRP A 38 -1.29 -7.83 6.24
N TYR A 39 -0.39 -7.15 5.53
CA TYR A 39 0.50 -7.69 4.53
C TYR A 39 1.93 -7.56 5.04
N ASP A 40 2.49 -8.67 5.53
CA ASP A 40 3.89 -8.77 5.94
C ASP A 40 4.70 -9.32 4.76
N HIS A 41 5.58 -8.49 4.22
CA HIS A 41 6.51 -8.85 3.16
C HIS A 41 7.91 -8.63 3.73
N HIS A 42 8.44 -9.67 4.37
CA HIS A 42 9.82 -9.74 4.84
C HIS A 42 10.81 -9.65 3.68
#